data_AF-A0A970IUQ7-F1
#
_entry.id   AF-A0A970IUQ7-F1
#
_cell.length_a   1.000
_cell.length_b   1.000
_cell.length_c   1.000
_cell.angle_alpha   90.00
_cell.angle_beta   90.00
_cell.angle_gamma   90.00
#
_symmetry.space_group_name_H-M   'P 1'
#
loop_
_entity.id
_entity.type
_entity.pdbx_description
1 polymer ?
#
loop_
_entity_poly.entity_id
_entity_poly.type
_entity_poly.pdbx_seq_one_letter_code
_entity_poly.pdbx_strand_id
1 'polypeptide(L)'
;TNDEAMQIAGLLIQGGLQAKLIHSNDGFSLYNLIEIRYFLDCLKQNDESYAMVPDEWNIAKRRLIDEYRNSTNLDICLNLINDFEATNPRTKYKTDLDIFIRESKLEDFSIGKAETIYVSTMHKAKGRQYDNVYIMLDDFNIITEENMRLLYVAMTRAKNNLIIHSNKNYFSFIKTEGIERINDYETYLQPERLAIQLGYKDVWLDYFLNCQRQISGLNCGDILTINDDSCYDQKGQEVLRFSKQFTEQIVEMEKKGYIPKEAMIRFIVYWQRENTDYEIKIILPQVYFEKVNKPI
;
A
#
# COMPACT_ATOMS: atom_id res chain seq x y z
N THR A 1 8.74 12.82 5.75
CA THR A 1 8.34 11.75 6.71
C THR A 1 7.43 10.72 6.04
N ASN A 2 7.02 9.64 6.70
CA ASN A 2 6.07 8.68 6.12
C ASN A 2 4.70 9.34 5.87
N ASP A 3 4.25 10.21 6.79
CA ASP A 3 2.99 10.94 6.66
C ASP A 3 3.02 11.90 5.46
N GLU A 4 4.11 12.65 5.26
CA GLU A 4 4.28 13.49 4.07
C GLU A 4 4.25 12.67 2.77
N ALA A 5 4.93 11.52 2.74
CA ALA A 5 4.91 10.66 1.57
C ALA A 5 3.47 10.22 1.26
N MET A 6 2.72 9.83 2.27
CA MET A 6 1.32 9.43 2.15
C MET A 6 0.41 10.57 1.67
N GLN A 7 0.61 11.78 2.18
CA GLN A 7 -0.12 12.97 1.71
C GLN A 7 0.18 13.28 0.24
N ILE A 8 1.45 13.23 -0.16
CA ILE A 8 1.85 13.45 -1.57
C ILE A 8 1.23 12.38 -2.47
N ALA A 9 1.26 11.11 -2.08
CA ALA A 9 0.63 10.04 -2.85
C ALA A 9 -0.89 10.27 -2.98
N GLY A 10 -1.56 10.64 -1.89
CA GLY A 10 -3.00 10.97 -1.91
C GLY A 10 -3.32 12.13 -2.84
N LEU A 11 -2.53 13.21 -2.80
CA LEU A 11 -2.67 14.38 -3.68
C LEU A 11 -2.51 14.03 -5.15
N LEU A 12 -1.51 13.21 -5.49
CA LEU A 12 -1.30 12.76 -6.88
C LEU A 12 -2.49 11.94 -7.38
N ILE A 13 -3.00 11.01 -6.56
CA ILE A 13 -4.19 10.21 -6.88
C ILE A 13 -5.41 11.10 -7.09
N GLN A 14 -5.62 12.10 -6.23
CA GLN A 14 -6.70 13.06 -6.39
C GLN A 14 -6.55 13.88 -7.67
N GLY A 15 -5.32 14.21 -8.07
CA GLY A 15 -5.00 14.87 -9.34
C GLY A 15 -5.18 13.99 -10.57
N GLY A 16 -5.70 12.76 -10.43
CA GLY A 16 -5.89 11.80 -11.51
C GLY A 16 -4.60 11.08 -11.94
N LEU A 17 -3.50 11.29 -11.22
CA LEU A 17 -2.23 10.61 -11.47
C LEU A 17 -2.19 9.29 -10.72
N GLN A 18 -1.65 8.26 -11.35
CA GLN A 18 -1.46 6.98 -10.69
C GLN A 18 -0.25 7.09 -9.76
N ALA A 19 -0.46 7.20 -8.45
CA ALA A 19 0.62 7.21 -7.48
C ALA A 19 0.56 6.01 -6.53
N LYS A 20 1.73 5.50 -6.14
CA LYS A 20 1.89 4.39 -5.21
C LYS A 20 2.95 4.74 -4.18
N LEU A 21 2.67 4.46 -2.93
CA LEU A 21 3.67 4.55 -1.88
C LEU A 21 4.63 3.37 -1.99
N ILE A 22 5.93 3.64 -2.02
CA ILE A 22 6.94 2.61 -1.76
C ILE A 22 6.87 2.33 -0.26
N HIS A 23 6.00 1.39 0.07
CA HIS A 23 6.03 0.74 1.35
C HIS A 23 7.10 -0.36 1.27
N SER A 24 8.01 -0.42 2.25
CA SER A 24 8.47 -1.73 2.71
C SER A 24 7.23 -2.56 3.05
N ASN A 25 7.24 -3.89 2.88
CA ASN A 25 6.18 -4.81 3.32
C ASN A 25 5.95 -4.68 4.85
N ASP A 26 5.50 -3.53 5.33
CA ASP A 26 5.29 -3.21 6.73
C ASP A 26 3.93 -3.80 7.12
N GLY A 27 3.87 -5.13 7.11
CA GLY A 27 2.70 -5.88 7.52
C GLY A 27 2.84 -7.37 7.25
N PHE A 28 2.69 -7.81 6.01
CA PHE A 28 2.34 -9.20 5.72
C PHE A 28 2.99 -9.78 4.46
N SER A 29 3.13 -11.11 4.44
CA SER A 29 3.53 -11.85 3.23
C SER A 29 2.35 -11.96 2.28
N LEU A 30 2.57 -11.84 0.96
CA LEU A 30 1.51 -12.07 -0.06
C LEU A 30 0.85 -13.44 0.09
N TYR A 31 1.56 -14.41 0.66
CA TYR A 31 1.02 -15.72 1.02
C TYR A 31 -0.22 -15.64 1.93
N ASN A 32 -0.32 -14.59 2.75
CA ASN A 32 -1.43 -14.39 3.68
C ASN A 32 -2.61 -13.65 3.06
N LEU A 33 -2.50 -13.14 1.85
CA LEU A 33 -3.61 -12.48 1.18
C LEU A 33 -4.74 -13.49 0.90
N ILE A 34 -6.00 -13.13 1.18
CA ILE A 34 -7.13 -14.07 1.10
C ILE A 34 -7.31 -14.64 -0.31
N GLU A 35 -7.12 -13.81 -1.34
CA GLU A 35 -7.16 -14.20 -2.75
C GLU A 35 -6.07 -15.23 -3.08
N ILE A 36 -4.86 -15.03 -2.56
CA ILE A 36 -3.72 -15.93 -2.80
C ILE A 36 -3.92 -17.26 -2.07
N ARG A 37 -4.38 -17.25 -0.81
CA ARG A 37 -4.72 -18.49 -0.09
C ARG A 37 -5.79 -19.28 -0.82
N TYR A 38 -6.85 -18.62 -1.30
CA TYR A 38 -7.90 -19.27 -2.08
C TYR A 38 -7.36 -19.90 -3.36
N PHE A 39 -6.50 -19.20 -4.10
CA PHE A 39 -5.85 -19.74 -5.28
C PHE A 39 -5.01 -20.99 -4.96
N LEU A 40 -4.18 -20.93 -3.91
CA LEU A 40 -3.37 -22.06 -3.47
C LEU A 40 -4.22 -23.24 -3.01
N ASP A 41 -5.33 -22.99 -2.31
CA ASP A 41 -6.24 -24.04 -1.86
C ASP A 41 -6.97 -24.71 -3.03
N CYS A 42 -7.27 -23.98 -4.11
CA CYS A 42 -7.77 -24.57 -5.35
C CYS A 42 -6.75 -25.53 -5.98
N LEU A 43 -5.45 -25.29 -5.81
CA LEU A 43 -4.37 -26.15 -6.33
C LEU A 43 -4.08 -27.38 -5.44
N LYS A 44 -4.44 -27.34 -4.16
CA LYS A 44 -4.23 -28.45 -3.20
C LYS A 44 -5.27 -29.58 -3.32
N GLN A 45 -6.33 -29.41 -4.11
CA GLN A 45 -7.42 -30.39 -4.18
C GLN A 45 -7.01 -31.75 -4.79
N ASN A 46 -5.86 -31.84 -5.46
CA ASN A 46 -5.27 -33.08 -5.96
C ASN A 46 -3.84 -33.26 -5.39
N ASP A 47 -3.73 -34.05 -4.32
CA ASP A 47 -2.54 -34.09 -3.44
C ASP A 47 -1.53 -35.19 -3.80
N GLU A 48 -1.73 -35.93 -4.90
CA GLU A 48 -0.87 -37.06 -5.26
C GLU A 48 0.37 -36.67 -6.10
N SER A 49 0.50 -35.42 -6.53
CA SER A 49 1.62 -34.95 -7.37
C SER A 49 2.21 -33.61 -6.92
N TYR A 50 3.55 -33.54 -6.95
CA TYR A 50 4.35 -32.33 -6.73
C TYR A 50 4.38 -31.39 -7.94
N ALA A 51 4.18 -31.93 -9.15
CA ALA A 51 4.07 -31.17 -10.39
C ALA A 51 2.60 -30.84 -10.65
N MET A 52 2.32 -29.57 -10.95
CA MET A 52 0.95 -29.12 -11.27
C MET A 52 0.59 -29.50 -12.70
N VAL A 53 -0.58 -30.13 -12.87
CA VAL A 53 -1.10 -30.44 -14.21
C VAL A 53 -1.61 -29.14 -14.85
N PRO A 54 -1.33 -28.86 -16.15
CA PRO A 54 -1.75 -27.61 -16.79
C PRO A 54 -3.25 -27.28 -16.67
N ASP A 55 -4.11 -28.30 -16.63
CA ASP A 55 -5.56 -28.12 -16.47
C ASP A 55 -5.93 -27.63 -15.07
N GLU A 56 -5.26 -28.11 -14.02
CA GLU A 56 -5.51 -27.70 -12.63
C GLU A 56 -5.18 -26.21 -12.44
N TRP A 57 -4.07 -25.77 -13.01
CA TRP A 57 -3.64 -24.38 -12.95
C TRP A 57 -4.67 -23.43 -13.57
N ASN A 58 -5.13 -23.75 -14.78
CA ASN A 58 -6.14 -22.94 -15.46
C ASN A 58 -7.50 -22.97 -14.76
N ILE A 59 -7.88 -24.10 -14.17
CA ILE A 59 -9.09 -24.21 -13.34
C ILE A 59 -8.98 -23.33 -12.09
N ALA A 60 -7.84 -23.38 -11.38
CA ALA A 60 -7.61 -22.55 -10.20
C ALA A 60 -7.63 -21.05 -10.53
N LYS A 61 -7.01 -20.63 -11.65
CA LYS A 61 -7.09 -19.24 -12.13
C LYS A 61 -8.52 -18.81 -12.41
N ARG A 62 -9.33 -19.64 -13.08
CA ARG A 62 -10.75 -19.34 -13.36
C ARG A 62 -11.55 -19.19 -12.07
N ARG A 63 -11.39 -20.13 -11.13
CA ARG A 63 -12.05 -20.06 -9.81
C ARG A 63 -11.68 -18.79 -9.05
N LEU A 64 -10.40 -18.40 -9.05
CA LEU A 64 -9.93 -17.16 -8.44
C LEU A 64 -10.64 -15.93 -9.04
N ILE A 65 -10.71 -15.86 -10.38
CA ILE A 65 -11.40 -14.78 -11.09
C ILE A 65 -12.88 -14.75 -10.75
N ASP A 66 -13.55 -15.90 -10.75
CA ASP A 66 -14.99 -15.99 -10.50
C ASP A 66 -15.35 -15.58 -9.06
N GLU A 67 -14.58 -16.07 -8.08
CA GLU A 67 -14.78 -15.78 -6.65
C GLU A 67 -14.48 -14.32 -6.31
N TYR A 68 -13.34 -13.80 -6.79
CA TYR A 68 -12.83 -12.46 -6.44
C TYR A 68 -12.98 -11.43 -7.56
N ARG A 69 -13.94 -11.61 -8.48
CA ARG A 69 -14.19 -10.67 -9.60
C ARG A 69 -14.37 -9.20 -9.19
N ASN A 70 -14.87 -8.98 -7.97
CA ASN A 70 -15.12 -7.65 -7.41
C ASN A 70 -13.98 -7.17 -6.50
N SER A 71 -12.92 -7.98 -6.32
CA SER A 71 -11.78 -7.61 -5.49
C SER A 71 -10.91 -6.55 -6.18
N THR A 72 -10.62 -5.48 -5.46
CA THR A 72 -9.64 -4.45 -5.88
C THR A 72 -8.19 -4.97 -5.92
N ASN A 73 -7.93 -6.21 -5.47
CA ASN A 73 -6.62 -6.85 -5.52
C ASN A 73 -6.52 -7.97 -6.56
N LEU A 74 -7.60 -8.27 -7.29
CA LEU A 74 -7.61 -9.35 -8.28
C LEU A 74 -6.50 -9.15 -9.34
N ASP A 75 -6.36 -7.93 -9.86
CA ASP A 75 -5.34 -7.61 -10.86
C ASP A 75 -3.91 -7.88 -10.35
N ILE A 76 -3.62 -7.55 -9.09
CA ILE A 76 -2.31 -7.82 -8.46
C ILE A 76 -2.07 -9.33 -8.38
N CYS A 77 -3.10 -10.10 -8.00
CA CYS A 77 -3.00 -11.55 -7.94
C CYS A 77 -2.78 -12.17 -9.32
N LEU A 78 -3.48 -11.67 -10.35
CA LEU A 78 -3.31 -12.13 -11.73
C LEU A 78 -1.93 -11.79 -12.29
N ASN A 79 -1.41 -10.59 -12.01
CA ASN A 79 -0.05 -10.21 -12.38
C ASN A 79 1.00 -11.12 -11.75
N LEU A 80 0.87 -11.42 -10.45
CA LEU A 80 1.73 -12.38 -9.76
C LEU A 80 1.72 -13.74 -10.45
N ILE A 81 0.53 -14.25 -10.74
CA ILE A 81 0.34 -15.55 -11.39
C ILE A 81 0.98 -15.54 -12.79
N ASN A 82 0.75 -14.49 -13.57
CA ASN A 82 1.29 -14.35 -14.93
C ASN A 82 2.83 -14.27 -14.92
N ASP A 83 3.43 -13.55 -13.98
CA ASP A 83 4.88 -13.46 -13.84
C ASP A 83 5.50 -14.81 -13.45
N PHE A 84 4.82 -15.56 -12.57
CA PHE A 84 5.22 -16.93 -12.26
C PHE A 84 5.13 -17.85 -13.50
N GLU A 85 4.09 -17.70 -14.33
CA GLU A 85 3.96 -18.46 -15.58
C GLU A 85 5.08 -18.16 -16.58
N ALA A 86 5.44 -16.88 -16.71
CA ALA A 86 6.50 -16.42 -17.62
C ALA A 86 7.88 -16.94 -17.21
N THR A 87 8.15 -17.00 -15.90
CA THR A 87 9.40 -17.52 -15.35
C THR A 87 9.46 -19.05 -15.31
N ASN A 88 8.32 -19.74 -15.33
CA ASN A 88 8.21 -21.20 -15.27
C ASN A 88 7.40 -21.78 -16.46
N PRO A 89 7.91 -21.69 -17.70
CA PRO A 89 7.14 -22.02 -18.90
C PRO A 89 6.94 -23.53 -19.14
N ARG A 90 7.79 -24.40 -18.57
CA ARG A 90 7.75 -25.86 -18.82
C ARG A 90 6.90 -26.60 -17.80
N THR A 91 7.39 -26.66 -16.56
CA THR A 91 6.73 -27.36 -15.46
C THR A 91 6.60 -26.40 -14.30
N LYS A 92 5.41 -26.37 -13.68
CA LYS A 92 5.13 -25.55 -12.50
C LYS A 92 5.15 -26.45 -11.27
N TYR A 93 5.99 -26.13 -10.30
CA TYR A 93 6.09 -26.86 -9.04
C TYR A 93 5.39 -26.08 -7.92
N LYS A 94 4.66 -26.79 -7.05
CA LYS A 94 3.97 -26.21 -5.89
C LYS A 94 4.94 -25.50 -4.94
N THR A 95 6.13 -26.07 -4.74
CA THR A 95 7.19 -25.51 -3.88
C THR A 95 7.74 -24.20 -4.44
N ASP A 96 8.00 -24.16 -5.75
CA ASP A 96 8.57 -22.98 -6.41
C ASP A 96 7.58 -21.82 -6.36
N LEU A 97 6.28 -22.11 -6.50
CA LEU A 97 5.21 -21.14 -6.35
C LEU A 97 5.13 -20.59 -4.91
N ASP A 98 5.18 -21.46 -3.90
CA ASP A 98 5.11 -21.05 -2.49
C ASP A 98 6.30 -20.13 -2.14
N ILE A 99 7.51 -20.51 -2.55
CA ILE A 99 8.72 -19.69 -2.38
C ILE A 99 8.56 -18.36 -3.12
N PHE A 100 8.17 -18.40 -4.39
CA PHE A 100 7.97 -17.20 -5.20
C PHE A 100 6.99 -16.21 -4.55
N ILE A 101 5.83 -16.69 -4.08
CA ILE A 101 4.84 -15.86 -3.40
C ILE A 101 5.40 -15.26 -2.10
N ARG A 102 6.13 -16.05 -1.31
CA ARG A 102 6.68 -15.59 -0.02
C ARG A 102 7.79 -14.56 -0.17
N GLU A 103 8.61 -14.69 -1.21
CA GLU A 103 9.74 -13.79 -1.47
C GLU A 103 9.34 -12.51 -2.22
N SER A 104 8.22 -12.55 -2.93
CA SER A 104 7.75 -11.41 -3.71
C SER A 104 7.05 -10.34 -2.88
N LYS A 105 7.02 -9.11 -3.41
CA LYS A 105 6.38 -7.96 -2.78
C LYS A 105 5.18 -7.47 -3.58
N LEU A 106 4.20 -6.88 -2.89
CA LEU A 106 2.98 -6.37 -3.53
C LEU A 106 3.25 -5.30 -4.60
N GLU A 107 4.35 -4.56 -4.45
CA GLU A 107 4.82 -3.56 -5.40
C GLU A 107 5.37 -4.16 -6.71
N ASP A 108 5.82 -5.41 -6.70
CA ASP A 108 6.37 -6.07 -7.90
C ASP A 108 5.27 -6.34 -8.94
N PHE A 109 4.06 -6.66 -8.46
CA PHE A 109 2.90 -7.04 -9.30
C PHE A 109 1.92 -5.90 -9.53
N SER A 110 2.31 -4.72 -9.12
CA SER A 110 1.53 -3.49 -9.28
C SER A 110 1.60 -2.93 -10.70
N ILE A 111 2.00 -3.74 -11.69
CA ILE A 111 2.27 -3.32 -13.06
C ILE A 111 0.95 -3.27 -13.84
N GLY A 112 0.48 -2.05 -14.14
CA GLY A 112 -0.76 -1.83 -14.86
C GLY A 112 -0.85 -0.38 -15.38
N LYS A 113 -0.42 -0.22 -16.65
CA LYS A 113 -0.45 0.97 -17.52
C LYS A 113 0.53 2.10 -17.13
N ALA A 114 1.05 2.77 -18.16
CA ALA A 114 2.20 3.68 -18.12
C ALA A 114 2.09 4.80 -17.06
N GLU A 115 3.25 5.21 -16.52
CA GLU A 115 3.48 6.36 -15.62
C GLU A 115 2.92 6.27 -14.19
N THR A 116 3.12 5.14 -13.50
CA THR A 116 2.93 5.11 -12.03
C THR A 116 4.03 5.91 -11.31
N ILE A 117 3.63 6.90 -10.52
CA ILE A 117 4.51 7.71 -9.67
C ILE A 117 4.74 6.98 -8.34
N TYR A 118 5.99 6.66 -8.03
CA TYR A 118 6.34 6.07 -6.75
C TYR A 118 6.70 7.14 -5.73
N VAL A 119 6.05 7.12 -4.57
CA VAL A 119 6.23 8.10 -3.50
C VAL A 119 6.82 7.42 -2.26
N SER A 120 7.89 7.94 -1.70
CA SER A 120 8.53 7.33 -0.54
C SER A 120 9.28 8.34 0.31
N THR A 121 9.67 7.93 1.52
CA THR A 121 10.73 8.63 2.23
C THR A 121 12.08 8.39 1.55
N MET A 122 13.03 9.32 1.70
CA MET A 122 14.39 9.17 1.15
C MET A 122 15.07 7.87 1.62
N HIS A 123 14.81 7.43 2.85
CA HIS A 123 15.33 6.17 3.40
C HIS A 123 14.86 4.94 2.61
N LYS A 124 13.57 4.91 2.22
CA LYS A 124 12.94 3.79 1.52
C LYS A 124 13.30 3.72 0.02
N ALA A 125 13.88 4.79 -0.53
CA ALA A 125 14.30 4.84 -1.93
C ALA A 125 15.66 4.16 -2.22
N LYS A 126 16.38 3.71 -1.17
CA LYS A 126 17.73 3.14 -1.31
C LYS A 126 17.71 1.85 -2.15
N GLY A 127 18.68 1.73 -3.07
CA GLY A 127 18.84 0.54 -3.92
C GLY A 127 17.95 0.53 -5.17
N ARG A 128 17.13 1.55 -5.38
CA ARG A 128 16.35 1.75 -6.62
C ARG A 128 16.90 2.90 -7.44
N GLN A 129 16.53 2.97 -8.72
CA GLN A 129 16.84 4.10 -9.61
C GLN A 129 15.66 4.35 -10.53
N TYR A 130 15.39 5.62 -10.83
CA TYR A 130 14.26 6.06 -11.65
C TYR A 130 14.74 7.05 -12.71
N ASP A 131 14.05 7.09 -13.85
CA ASP A 131 14.38 8.03 -14.93
C ASP A 131 14.19 9.49 -14.47
N ASN A 132 13.09 9.76 -13.77
CA ASN A 132 12.75 11.07 -13.21
C ASN A 132 12.59 10.96 -11.69
N VAL A 133 13.23 11.85 -10.93
CA VAL A 133 13.10 11.90 -9.46
C VAL A 133 12.69 13.30 -9.04
N TYR A 134 11.62 13.37 -8.25
CA TYR A 134 11.16 14.56 -7.55
C TYR A 134 11.50 14.42 -6.06
N ILE A 135 12.21 15.39 -5.50
CA ILE A 135 12.53 15.45 -4.08
C ILE A 135 11.77 16.62 -3.47
N MET A 136 10.99 16.35 -2.43
CA MET A 136 10.35 17.39 -1.64
C MET A 136 11.12 17.62 -0.34
N LEU A 137 11.63 18.84 -0.13
CA LEU A 137 12.34 19.25 1.09
C LEU A 137 11.55 20.34 1.82
N ASP A 138 10.71 19.92 2.77
CA ASP A 138 9.95 20.83 3.64
C ASP A 138 10.75 21.05 4.91
N ASP A 139 11.35 22.24 5.04
CA ASP A 139 12.14 22.64 6.20
C ASP A 139 13.29 21.68 6.59
N PHE A 140 13.70 20.82 5.65
CA PHE A 140 14.62 19.72 5.89
C PHE A 140 16.01 20.16 6.37
N ASN A 141 16.45 19.68 7.54
CA ASN A 141 17.72 20.08 8.13
C ASN A 141 18.93 19.43 7.44
N ILE A 142 19.59 20.13 6.52
CA ILE A 142 20.79 19.66 5.81
C ILE A 142 22.11 19.85 6.59
N ILE A 143 22.08 20.39 7.82
CA ILE A 143 23.29 20.75 8.57
C ILE A 143 24.03 19.50 9.06
N THR A 144 23.31 18.41 9.35
CA THR A 144 23.91 17.17 9.83
C THR A 144 24.47 16.36 8.67
N GLU A 145 25.63 15.73 8.89
CA GLU A 145 26.28 14.86 7.90
C GLU A 145 25.37 13.71 7.47
N GLU A 146 24.60 13.15 8.41
CA GLU A 146 23.61 12.11 8.15
C GLU A 146 22.54 12.56 7.14
N ASN A 147 21.94 13.73 7.35
CA ASN A 147 20.91 14.25 6.47
C ASN A 147 21.47 14.68 5.11
N MET A 148 22.69 15.23 5.08
CA MET A 148 23.37 15.55 3.83
C MET A 148 23.64 14.28 3.02
N ARG A 149 24.11 13.21 3.67
CA ARG A 149 24.31 11.90 3.02
C ARG A 149 22.99 11.30 2.54
N LEU A 150 21.92 11.39 3.33
CA LEU A 150 20.60 10.92 2.96
C LEU A 150 20.08 11.62 1.69
N LEU A 151 20.21 12.96 1.65
CA LEU A 151 19.83 13.77 0.50
C LEU A 151 20.67 13.41 -0.73
N TYR A 152 21.98 13.23 -0.58
CA TYR A 152 22.85 12.78 -1.66
C TYR A 152 22.42 11.40 -2.21
N VAL A 153 22.08 10.46 -1.32
CA VAL A 153 21.55 9.15 -1.73
C VAL A 153 20.24 9.32 -2.52
N ALA A 154 19.34 10.20 -2.09
CA ALA A 154 18.09 10.49 -2.79
C ALA A 154 18.32 11.12 -4.18
N MET A 155 19.25 12.07 -4.30
CA MET A 155 19.60 12.71 -5.58
C MET A 155 20.17 11.70 -6.59
N THR A 156 21.03 10.78 -6.13
CA THR A 156 21.63 9.73 -6.99
C THR A 156 20.65 8.62 -7.40
N ARG A 157 19.37 8.71 -7.03
CA ARG A 157 18.33 7.81 -7.55
C ARG A 157 17.92 8.20 -8.97
N ALA A 158 18.17 9.44 -9.40
CA ALA A 158 17.81 9.93 -10.73
C ALA A 158 18.78 9.43 -11.80
N LYS A 159 18.26 8.95 -12.94
CA LYS A 159 19.05 8.63 -14.13
C LYS A 159 19.09 9.79 -15.13
N ASN A 160 17.94 10.44 -15.37
CA ASN A 160 17.82 11.46 -16.40
C ASN A 160 17.47 12.83 -15.80
N ASN A 161 16.36 12.94 -15.07
CA ASN A 161 15.87 14.21 -14.55
C ASN A 161 15.79 14.21 -13.02
N LEU A 162 16.32 15.26 -12.40
CA LEU A 162 16.25 15.50 -10.96
C LEU A 162 15.60 16.85 -10.70
N ILE A 163 14.43 16.84 -10.07
CA ILE A 163 13.67 18.03 -9.68
C ILE A 163 13.65 18.08 -8.16
N ILE A 164 14.03 19.22 -7.58
CA ILE A 164 14.06 19.41 -6.13
C ILE A 164 13.19 20.61 -5.77
N HIS A 165 12.11 20.35 -5.05
CA HIS A 165 11.27 21.36 -4.43
C HIS A 165 11.78 21.62 -3.01
N SER A 166 12.03 22.88 -2.69
CA SER A 166 12.47 23.27 -1.35
C SER A 166 11.96 24.65 -0.98
N ASN A 167 11.64 24.82 0.31
CA ASN A 167 11.31 26.12 0.90
C ASN A 167 12.55 26.91 1.38
N LYS A 168 13.78 26.41 1.17
CA LYS A 168 15.03 27.12 1.49
C LYS A 168 16.02 27.09 0.34
N ASN A 169 16.96 28.03 0.38
CA ASN A 169 18.00 28.21 -0.63
C ASN A 169 19.23 27.29 -0.43
N TYR A 170 18.99 26.01 -0.19
CA TYR A 170 20.04 25.02 0.08
C TYR A 170 21.06 24.89 -1.06
N PHE A 171 20.61 24.96 -2.31
CA PHE A 171 21.45 24.69 -3.50
C PHE A 171 21.89 25.96 -4.22
N SER A 172 21.72 27.13 -3.59
CA SER A 172 22.01 28.43 -4.20
C SER A 172 23.45 28.55 -4.73
N PHE A 173 24.40 27.89 -4.07
CA PHE A 173 25.82 27.86 -4.43
C PHE A 173 26.17 27.00 -5.65
N ILE A 174 25.31 26.05 -6.05
CA ILE A 174 25.59 25.12 -7.16
C ILE A 174 25.33 25.83 -8.50
N LYS A 175 26.38 26.03 -9.31
CA LYS A 175 26.29 26.60 -10.65
C LYS A 175 26.82 25.59 -11.67
N THR A 176 25.92 25.03 -12.47
CA THR A 176 26.27 24.14 -13.60
C THR A 176 25.33 24.43 -14.77
N GLU A 177 25.82 24.15 -15.98
CA GLU A 177 25.08 24.29 -17.22
C GLU A 177 23.82 23.39 -17.20
N GLY A 178 22.71 23.91 -17.72
CA GLY A 178 21.43 23.20 -17.76
C GLY A 178 20.61 23.21 -16.46
N ILE A 179 21.06 23.86 -15.38
CA ILE A 179 20.21 24.06 -14.20
C ILE A 179 19.15 25.11 -14.49
N GLU A 180 17.89 24.70 -14.37
CA GLU A 180 16.75 25.60 -14.29
C GLU A 180 16.40 25.88 -12.82
N ARG A 181 16.13 27.15 -12.50
CA ARG A 181 15.68 27.58 -11.16
C ARG A 181 14.38 28.33 -11.30
N ILE A 182 13.35 27.83 -10.63
CA ILE A 182 12.01 28.43 -10.63
C ILE A 182 11.71 28.83 -9.19
N ASN A 183 11.40 30.11 -8.99
CA ASN A 183 10.89 30.60 -7.72
C ASN A 183 9.37 30.57 -7.79
N ASP A 184 8.77 29.77 -6.92
CA ASP A 184 7.32 29.68 -6.79
C ASP A 184 6.89 30.42 -5.52
N TYR A 185 5.98 31.39 -5.69
CA TYR A 185 5.43 32.21 -4.61
C TYR A 185 3.96 31.88 -4.33
N GLU A 186 3.39 30.90 -5.02
CA GLU A 186 2.02 30.45 -4.80
C GLU A 186 1.86 29.81 -3.42
N THR A 187 0.72 30.07 -2.78
CA THR A 187 0.37 29.43 -1.52
C THR A 187 -0.51 28.22 -1.80
N TYR A 188 0.07 27.03 -1.69
CA TYR A 188 -0.65 25.78 -1.88
C TYR A 188 -1.49 25.46 -0.63
N LEU A 189 -2.81 25.35 -0.82
CA LEU A 189 -3.71 24.90 0.23
C LEU A 189 -3.48 23.41 0.52
N GLN A 190 -3.64 23.03 1.79
CA GLN A 190 -3.62 21.61 2.14
C GLN A 190 -4.78 20.87 1.45
N PRO A 191 -4.59 19.59 1.08
CA PRO A 191 -5.58 18.76 0.39
C PRO A 191 -6.98 18.82 1.03
N GLU A 192 -8.01 18.74 0.21
CA GLU A 192 -9.38 18.55 0.71
C GLU A 192 -9.62 17.11 1.20
N ARG A 193 -8.87 16.14 0.65
CA ARG A 193 -8.99 14.72 0.99
C ARG A 193 -7.62 14.10 1.25
N LEU A 194 -7.55 13.27 2.29
CA LEU A 194 -6.37 12.48 2.64
C LEU A 194 -6.75 11.00 2.74
N ALA A 195 -5.84 10.10 2.42
CA ALA A 195 -6.06 8.66 2.55
C ALA A 195 -4.90 8.03 3.31
N ILE A 196 -5.21 7.19 4.30
CA ILE A 196 -4.24 6.49 5.15
C ILE A 196 -4.43 4.98 5.01
N GLN A 197 -3.42 4.28 4.51
CA GLN A 197 -3.42 2.81 4.47
C GLN A 197 -3.03 2.28 5.85
N LEU A 198 -3.91 1.47 6.45
CA LEU A 198 -3.66 0.86 7.76
C LEU A 198 -2.89 -0.47 7.63
N GLY A 199 -2.00 -0.72 8.58
CA GLY A 199 -1.31 -1.99 8.78
C GLY A 199 -1.66 -2.64 10.12
N TYR A 200 -0.90 -3.67 10.52
CA TYR A 200 -1.16 -4.44 11.74
C TYR A 200 -1.15 -3.63 13.04
N LYS A 201 -0.37 -2.55 13.08
CA LYS A 201 -0.24 -1.69 14.27
C LYS A 201 -1.41 -0.72 14.43
N ASP A 202 -2.18 -0.50 13.38
CA ASP A 202 -3.21 0.52 13.31
C ASP A 202 -4.62 -0.05 13.61
N VAL A 203 -4.72 -1.37 13.74
CA VAL A 203 -5.97 -2.10 14.03
C VAL A 203 -5.85 -2.94 15.29
N TRP A 204 -6.97 -3.18 15.97
CA TRP A 204 -7.01 -4.09 17.11
C TRP A 204 -7.10 -5.55 16.64
N LEU A 205 -5.94 -6.21 16.53
CA LEU A 205 -5.85 -7.59 16.02
C LEU A 205 -6.72 -8.60 16.77
N ASP A 206 -6.72 -8.58 18.11
CA ASP A 206 -7.51 -9.49 18.93
C ASP A 206 -9.03 -9.31 18.77
N TYR A 207 -9.49 -8.13 18.32
CA TYR A 207 -10.92 -7.90 18.09
C TYR A 207 -11.48 -8.81 16.98
N PHE A 208 -10.64 -9.14 15.98
CA PHE A 208 -11.06 -9.96 14.85
C PHE A 208 -11.46 -11.39 15.23
N LEU A 209 -11.03 -11.90 16.39
CA LEU A 209 -11.47 -13.20 16.92
C LEU A 209 -13.00 -13.30 17.01
N ASN A 210 -13.68 -12.19 17.28
CA ASN A 210 -15.13 -12.15 17.50
C ASN A 210 -15.94 -11.91 16.21
N CYS A 211 -15.31 -11.51 15.11
CA CYS A 211 -16.00 -11.11 13.89
C CYS A 211 -15.67 -11.96 12.63
N GLN A 212 -15.04 -13.13 12.79
CA GLN A 212 -14.66 -14.01 11.66
C GLN A 212 -15.83 -14.36 10.72
N ARG A 213 -17.03 -14.54 11.27
CA ARG A 213 -18.24 -14.84 10.48
C ARG A 213 -18.65 -13.65 9.60
N GLN A 214 -18.53 -12.45 10.13
CA GLN A 214 -18.86 -11.20 9.45
C GLN A 214 -17.83 -10.94 8.34
N ILE A 215 -16.54 -11.07 8.65
CA ILE A 215 -15.43 -10.90 7.69
C ILE A 215 -15.56 -11.86 6.50
N SER A 216 -16.06 -13.09 6.73
CA SER A 216 -16.19 -14.08 5.66
C SER A 216 -17.18 -13.69 4.55
N GLY A 217 -18.03 -12.68 4.78
CA GLY A 217 -18.94 -12.13 3.77
C GLY A 217 -18.44 -10.85 3.11
N LEU A 218 -17.21 -10.42 3.37
CA LEU A 218 -16.62 -9.19 2.87
C LEU A 218 -15.54 -9.46 1.82
N ASN A 219 -15.32 -8.48 0.95
CA ASN A 219 -14.30 -8.50 -0.10
C ASN A 219 -13.41 -7.24 -0.05
N CYS A 220 -12.20 -7.37 -0.60
CA CYS A 220 -11.32 -6.22 -0.80
C CYS A 220 -11.97 -5.23 -1.78
N GLY A 221 -12.17 -4.00 -1.36
CA GLY A 221 -12.93 -2.97 -2.10
C GLY A 221 -14.26 -2.60 -1.46
N ASP A 222 -14.76 -3.39 -0.52
CA ASP A 222 -15.98 -3.04 0.21
C ASP A 222 -15.76 -1.78 1.04
N ILE A 223 -16.76 -0.90 1.05
CA ILE A 223 -16.76 0.35 1.83
C ILE A 223 -17.35 0.08 3.22
N LEU A 224 -16.65 0.59 4.23
CA LEU A 224 -16.99 0.56 5.63
C LEU A 224 -17.31 1.97 6.12
N THR A 225 -18.34 2.05 6.97
CA THR A 225 -18.69 3.29 7.66
C THR A 225 -17.87 3.40 8.94
N ILE A 226 -17.31 4.57 9.21
CA ILE A 226 -16.53 4.83 10.42
C ILE A 226 -17.44 5.49 11.45
N ASN A 227 -17.44 4.97 12.67
CA ASN A 227 -18.05 5.60 13.82
C ASN A 227 -17.13 5.42 15.04
N ASP A 228 -16.73 6.54 15.65
CA ASP A 228 -15.73 6.59 16.72
C ASP A 228 -14.44 5.83 16.35
N ASP A 229 -14.12 4.78 17.09
CA ASP A 229 -12.93 3.93 16.92
C ASP A 229 -13.22 2.65 16.11
N SER A 230 -14.42 2.54 15.54
CA SER A 230 -14.94 1.30 14.98
C SER A 230 -15.42 1.46 13.53
N CYS A 231 -15.32 0.39 12.75
CA CYS A 231 -15.77 0.33 11.37
C CYS A 231 -16.89 -0.70 11.20
N TYR A 232 -17.90 -0.32 10.42
CA TYR A 232 -19.12 -1.07 10.21
C TYR A 232 -19.31 -1.44 8.74
N ASP A 233 -19.78 -2.67 8.48
CA ASP A 233 -20.18 -3.10 7.14
C ASP A 233 -21.49 -2.43 6.69
N GLN A 234 -21.90 -2.66 5.45
CA GLN A 234 -23.16 -2.12 4.90
C GLN A 234 -24.42 -2.63 5.62
N LYS A 235 -24.30 -3.69 6.43
CA LYS A 235 -25.39 -4.26 7.24
C LYS A 235 -25.41 -3.68 8.65
N GLY A 236 -24.53 -2.74 8.97
CA GLY A 236 -24.39 -2.12 10.29
C GLY A 236 -23.71 -3.03 11.32
N GLN A 237 -23.02 -4.09 10.89
CA GLN A 237 -22.27 -4.96 11.78
C GLN A 237 -20.86 -4.41 11.97
N GLU A 238 -20.39 -4.42 13.22
CA GLU A 238 -19.03 -4.02 13.55
C GLU A 238 -18.05 -5.11 13.10
N VAL A 239 -17.06 -4.73 12.29
CA VAL A 239 -16.14 -5.69 11.66
C VAL A 239 -14.67 -5.38 11.92
N LEU A 240 -14.36 -4.18 12.40
CA LEU A 240 -13.00 -3.74 12.70
C LEU A 240 -13.02 -2.67 13.80
N ARG A 241 -12.02 -2.69 14.68
CA ARG A 241 -11.68 -1.59 15.59
C ARG A 241 -10.28 -1.09 15.33
N PHE A 242 -10.09 0.21 15.44
CA PHE A 242 -8.78 0.84 15.36
C PHE A 242 -7.95 0.54 16.62
N SER A 243 -6.62 0.55 16.46
CA SER A 243 -5.72 0.49 17.60
C SER A 243 -5.71 1.84 18.32
N LYS A 244 -5.28 1.84 19.59
CA LYS A 244 -5.11 3.08 20.36
C LYS A 244 -4.20 4.08 19.65
N GLN A 245 -3.12 3.58 19.04
CA GLN A 245 -2.18 4.40 18.28
C GLN A 245 -2.86 5.11 17.11
N PHE A 246 -3.68 4.39 16.34
CA PHE A 246 -4.38 5.00 15.21
C PHE A 246 -5.50 5.94 15.67
N THR A 247 -6.19 5.63 16.76
CA THR A 247 -7.15 6.56 17.38
C THR A 247 -6.49 7.88 17.79
N GLU A 248 -5.27 7.85 18.35
CA GLU A 248 -4.49 9.05 18.64
C GLU A 248 -4.15 9.82 17.36
N GLN A 249 -3.78 9.13 16.28
CA GLN A 249 -3.53 9.74 14.97
C GLN A 249 -4.78 10.40 14.38
N ILE A 250 -5.97 9.81 14.54
CA ILE A 250 -7.25 10.41 14.15
C ILE A 250 -7.44 11.74 14.90
N VAL A 251 -7.23 11.77 16.23
CA VAL A 251 -7.35 13.00 17.03
C VAL A 251 -6.38 14.09 16.56
N GLU A 252 -5.16 13.72 16.15
CA GLU A 252 -4.22 14.68 15.57
C GLU A 252 -4.68 15.21 14.20
N MET A 253 -5.32 14.38 13.39
CA MET A 253 -5.90 14.77 12.10
C MET A 253 -7.10 15.71 12.30
N GLU A 254 -7.94 15.45 13.29
CA GLU A 254 -9.07 16.32 13.66
C GLU A 254 -8.60 17.71 14.08
N LYS A 255 -7.50 17.81 14.84
CA LYS A 255 -6.87 19.11 15.18
C LYS A 255 -6.41 19.89 13.95
N LYS A 256 -6.03 19.18 12.88
CA LYS A 256 -5.66 19.76 11.57
C LYS A 256 -6.89 20.05 10.68
N GLY A 257 -8.10 19.78 11.17
CA GLY A 257 -9.36 20.01 10.45
C GLY A 257 -9.80 18.87 9.56
N TYR A 258 -9.20 17.69 9.68
CA TYR A 258 -9.55 16.49 8.90
C TYR A 258 -10.36 15.52 9.73
N ILE A 259 -11.51 15.10 9.23
CA ILE A 259 -12.34 14.07 9.87
C ILE A 259 -12.35 12.80 9.02
N PRO A 260 -12.29 11.61 9.65
CA PRO A 260 -12.47 10.36 8.92
C PRO A 260 -13.92 10.30 8.38
N LYS A 261 -14.08 9.89 7.12
CA LYS A 261 -15.38 9.81 6.44
C LYS A 261 -15.77 8.40 6.09
N GLU A 262 -14.85 7.67 5.50
CA GLU A 262 -15.09 6.31 5.05
C GLU A 262 -13.80 5.50 5.12
N ALA A 263 -13.93 4.19 5.21
CA ALA A 263 -12.83 3.25 5.09
C ALA A 263 -13.14 2.27 3.95
N MET A 264 -12.17 1.96 3.12
CA MET A 264 -12.28 0.89 2.12
C MET A 264 -11.43 -0.29 2.57
N ILE A 265 -11.94 -1.52 2.48
CA ILE A 265 -11.14 -2.71 2.73
C ILE A 265 -10.08 -2.82 1.65
N ARG A 266 -8.82 -2.47 1.97
CA ARG A 266 -7.72 -2.64 1.02
C ARG A 266 -7.24 -4.07 0.99
N PHE A 267 -7.03 -4.70 2.16
CA PHE A 267 -6.60 -6.09 2.24
C PHE A 267 -7.40 -6.86 3.29
N ILE A 268 -7.67 -8.13 2.98
CA ILE A 268 -8.06 -9.13 3.96
C ILE A 268 -6.96 -10.18 3.98
N VAL A 269 -6.39 -10.42 5.17
CA VAL A 269 -5.22 -11.29 5.31
C VAL A 269 -5.39 -12.30 6.44
N TYR A 270 -4.77 -13.45 6.28
CA TYR A 270 -4.60 -14.43 7.35
C TYR A 270 -3.51 -13.97 8.31
N TRP A 271 -3.86 -13.97 9.59
CA TRP A 271 -2.98 -13.59 10.69
C TRP A 271 -3.03 -14.65 11.78
N GLN A 272 -1.87 -15.00 12.31
CA GLN A 272 -1.71 -15.96 13.40
C GLN A 272 -1.26 -15.22 14.65
N ARG A 273 -1.96 -15.43 15.76
CA ARG A 273 -1.53 -14.91 17.05
C ARG A 273 -0.33 -15.73 17.54
N GLU A 274 0.64 -15.05 18.15
CA GLU A 274 1.76 -15.73 18.81
C GLU A 274 1.23 -16.77 19.82
N ASN A 275 1.81 -17.98 19.79
CA ASN A 275 1.44 -19.10 20.66
C ASN A 275 0.02 -19.66 20.43
N THR A 276 -0.54 -19.50 19.23
CA THR A 276 -1.78 -20.18 18.82
C THR A 276 -1.54 -21.02 17.59
N ASP A 277 -2.29 -22.13 17.47
CA ASP A 277 -2.18 -23.06 16.33
C ASP A 277 -3.20 -22.79 15.21
N TYR A 278 -3.93 -21.67 15.29
CA TYR A 278 -4.95 -21.31 14.30
C TYR A 278 -4.73 -19.90 13.74
N GLU A 279 -5.04 -19.74 12.46
CA GLU A 279 -5.04 -18.46 11.77
C GLU A 279 -6.46 -17.87 11.76
N ILE A 280 -6.54 -16.54 11.81
CA ILE A 280 -7.78 -15.79 11.63
C ILE A 280 -7.65 -14.80 10.48
N LYS A 281 -8.78 -14.39 9.89
CA LYS A 281 -8.83 -13.32 8.90
C LYS A 281 -8.89 -11.97 9.60
N ILE A 282 -8.11 -11.00 9.14
CA ILE A 282 -8.14 -9.63 9.61
C ILE A 282 -8.28 -8.67 8.44
N ILE A 283 -8.84 -7.49 8.72
CA ILE A 283 -9.09 -6.44 7.72
C ILE A 283 -8.05 -5.34 7.90
N LEU A 284 -7.42 -4.93 6.80
CA LEU A 284 -6.51 -3.78 6.73
C LEU A 284 -7.09 -2.74 5.77
N PRO A 285 -7.80 -1.73 6.29
CA PRO A 285 -8.49 -0.77 5.45
C PRO A 285 -7.57 0.38 5.01
N GLN A 286 -8.01 1.11 4.00
CA GLN A 286 -7.58 2.45 3.70
C GLN A 286 -8.63 3.43 4.23
N VAL A 287 -8.26 4.34 5.12
CA VAL A 287 -9.15 5.33 5.74
C VAL A 287 -9.04 6.65 4.99
N TYR A 288 -10.19 7.19 4.56
CA TYR A 288 -10.29 8.48 3.88
C TYR A 288 -10.75 9.55 4.85
N PHE A 289 -10.00 10.64 4.88
CA PHE A 289 -10.28 11.83 5.66
C PHE A 289 -10.69 12.97 4.74
N GLU A 290 -11.64 13.77 5.18
CA GLU A 290 -12.05 14.99 4.50
C GLU A 290 -11.80 16.21 5.39
N LYS A 291 -11.30 17.28 4.76
CA LYS A 291 -11.13 18.56 5.43
C LYS A 291 -12.51 19.19 5.66
N VAL A 292 -12.84 19.45 6.92
CA VAL A 292 -14.04 20.20 7.24
C VAL A 292 -13.72 21.68 7.07
N ASN A 293 -14.16 22.25 5.95
CA ASN A 293 -14.23 23.71 5.82
C ASN A 293 -15.27 24.19 6.85
N LYS A 294 -14.81 24.61 8.03
CA LYS A 294 -15.69 25.35 8.94
C LYS A 294 -16.17 26.58 8.16
N PRO A 295 -17.48 26.80 7.97
CA PRO A 295 -17.94 28.09 7.48
C PRO A 295 -17.46 29.13 8.49
N ILE A 296 -16.78 30.16 7.97
CA ILE A 296 -16.30 31.33 8.70
C ILE A 296 -17.48 32.04 9.37
#